data_AF-A0AAW1UXA4-F1
#
_entry.id   AF-A0AAW1UXA4-F1
#
_cell.length_a   1.000
_cell.length_b   1.000
_cell.length_c   1.000
_cell.angle_alpha   90.00
_cell.angle_beta   90.00
_cell.angle_gamma   90.00
#
_symmetry.space_group_name_H-M   'P 1'
#
loop_
_entity.id
_entity.type
_entity.pdbx_description
1 polymer ?
#
loop_
_entity_poly.entity_id
_entity_poly.type
_entity_poly.pdbx_seq_one_letter_code
_entity_poly.pdbx_strand_id
1 'polypeptide(L)'
;MSPDLHFEEARKVSKKSPKCVLVWKKEHPSYTNFPASHETAMTQNIEECVSEKTSFKVFSLFFCDEVWEQIISFTEKYARDYNHHLFTLTVAELKRFIGILLLTGYHSLPATKLYWFKAEDKNVAIVRKCMSSNKFDSIN
;
A
#
# COMPACT_ATOMS: atom_id res chain seq x y z
N MET A 1 19.32 -86.84 -17.21
CA MET A 1 19.66 -86.05 -16.02
C MET A 1 19.71 -84.60 -16.46
N SER A 2 18.55 -83.94 -16.49
CA SER A 2 18.46 -82.52 -16.87
C SER A 2 18.58 -81.68 -15.60
N PRO A 3 19.42 -80.64 -15.57
CA PRO A 3 19.37 -79.64 -14.51
C PRO A 3 18.53 -78.42 -14.93
N ASP A 4 17.77 -77.95 -13.95
CA ASP A 4 16.70 -76.97 -14.00
C ASP A 4 17.08 -75.57 -14.49
N LEU A 5 16.12 -74.96 -15.20
CA LEU A 5 16.02 -73.52 -15.46
C LEU A 5 15.74 -72.78 -14.14
N HIS A 6 16.72 -72.04 -13.63
CA HIS A 6 16.47 -70.94 -12.69
C HIS A 6 16.61 -69.61 -13.41
N PHE A 7 15.47 -68.97 -13.69
CA PHE A 7 15.37 -67.54 -13.96
C PHE A 7 15.52 -66.81 -12.62
N GLU A 8 16.59 -66.04 -12.43
CA GLU A 8 16.60 -64.97 -11.42
C GLU A 8 16.61 -63.61 -12.13
N GLU A 9 15.54 -62.87 -11.90
CA GLU A 9 15.28 -61.54 -12.45
C GLU A 9 16.32 -60.52 -11.93
N ALA A 10 17.07 -59.91 -12.85
CA ALA A 10 18.00 -58.84 -12.50
C ALA A 10 17.24 -57.62 -11.96
N ARG A 11 17.38 -57.33 -10.65
CA ARG A 11 16.90 -56.07 -10.04
C ARG A 11 17.51 -54.88 -10.78
N LYS A 12 16.65 -54.08 -11.43
CA LYS A 12 17.04 -52.76 -11.97
C LYS A 12 17.34 -51.81 -10.81
N VAL A 13 18.63 -51.60 -10.53
CA VAL A 13 19.08 -50.58 -9.58
C VAL A 13 18.89 -49.20 -10.25
N SER A 14 17.98 -48.40 -9.71
CA SER A 14 17.79 -47.00 -10.10
C SER A 14 19.06 -46.20 -9.78
N LYS A 15 19.68 -45.61 -10.81
CA LYS A 15 20.84 -44.74 -10.67
C LYS A 15 20.37 -43.43 -10.01
N LYS A 16 20.75 -43.22 -8.74
CA LYS A 16 20.54 -41.94 -8.05
C LYS A 16 21.30 -40.85 -8.82
N SER A 17 20.62 -39.76 -9.17
CA SER A 17 21.24 -38.59 -9.80
C SER A 17 22.38 -38.05 -8.92
N PRO A 18 23.52 -37.65 -9.51
CA PRO A 18 24.63 -37.10 -8.75
C PRO A 18 24.15 -35.88 -7.94
N LYS A 19 24.50 -35.83 -6.65
CA LYS A 19 24.23 -34.68 -5.79
C LYS A 19 24.91 -33.45 -6.41
N CYS A 20 24.11 -32.47 -6.81
CA CYS A 20 24.62 -31.15 -7.15
C CYS A 20 25.25 -30.56 -5.88
N VAL A 21 26.59 -30.53 -5.82
CA VAL A 21 27.30 -29.84 -4.76
C VAL A 21 27.39 -28.38 -5.19
N LEU A 22 26.64 -27.51 -4.52
CA LEU A 22 26.73 -26.07 -4.73
C LEU A 22 28.11 -25.60 -4.27
N VAL A 23 28.98 -25.25 -5.22
CA VAL A 23 30.29 -24.66 -4.93
C VAL A 23 30.16 -23.16 -5.11
N TRP A 24 30.22 -22.43 -3.99
CA TRP A 24 30.25 -20.97 -4.02
C TRP A 24 31.54 -20.49 -4.67
N LYS A 25 31.43 -19.77 -5.78
CA LYS A 25 32.55 -19.09 -6.44
C LYS A 25 32.36 -17.58 -6.30
N LYS A 26 33.44 -16.88 -5.97
CA LYS A 26 33.47 -15.41 -5.96
C LYS A 26 33.59 -14.93 -7.39
N GLU A 27 32.46 -14.74 -8.05
CA GLU A 27 32.35 -14.29 -9.43
C GLU A 27 31.56 -12.97 -9.46
N HIS A 28 31.80 -12.14 -10.47
CA HIS A 28 30.99 -10.94 -10.75
C HIS A 28 29.97 -11.30 -11.83
N PRO A 29 28.82 -11.89 -11.49
CA PRO A 29 27.82 -12.27 -12.48
C PRO A 29 27.39 -11.03 -13.27
N SER A 30 27.52 -11.12 -14.59
CA SER A 30 26.96 -10.14 -15.50
C SER A 30 25.47 -10.46 -15.65
N TYR A 31 24.63 -9.64 -15.03
CA TYR A 31 23.18 -9.74 -15.15
C TYR A 31 22.73 -9.12 -16.47
N THR A 32 22.83 -9.86 -17.57
CA THR A 32 22.41 -9.40 -18.91
C THR A 32 20.98 -9.77 -19.25
N ASN A 33 20.41 -10.75 -18.55
CA ASN A 33 19.06 -11.24 -18.79
C ASN A 33 18.22 -11.05 -17.53
N PHE A 34 17.38 -10.02 -17.54
CA PHE A 34 16.28 -9.89 -16.58
C PHE A 34 15.08 -10.61 -17.20
N PRO A 35 14.61 -11.73 -16.61
CA PRO A 35 13.35 -12.31 -17.06
C PRO A 35 12.27 -11.23 -16.86
N ALA A 36 11.42 -11.03 -17.88
CA ALA A 36 10.24 -10.17 -17.73
C ALA A 36 9.43 -10.70 -16.55
N SER A 37 9.53 -10.02 -15.40
CA SER A 37 8.83 -10.46 -14.21
C SER A 37 7.35 -10.15 -14.39
N HIS A 38 6.50 -10.88 -13.69
CA HIS A 38 5.07 -10.54 -13.64
C HIS A 38 4.86 -9.07 -13.18
N GLU A 39 5.76 -8.54 -12.35
CA GLU A 39 5.78 -7.10 -12.00
C GLU A 39 6.01 -6.21 -13.22
N THR A 40 6.95 -6.53 -14.12
CA THR A 40 7.23 -5.69 -15.29
C THR A 40 6.01 -5.54 -16.21
N ALA A 41 5.26 -6.63 -16.42
CA ALA A 41 4.01 -6.60 -17.20
C ALA A 41 2.89 -5.83 -16.50
N MET A 42 2.83 -5.89 -15.16
CA MET A 42 1.86 -5.15 -14.37
C MET A 42 2.15 -3.64 -14.33
N THR A 43 3.42 -3.25 -14.34
CA THR A 43 3.84 -1.82 -14.38
C THR A 43 3.43 -1.15 -15.69
N GLN A 44 3.50 -1.83 -16.83
CA GLN A 44 3.06 -1.29 -18.12
C GLN A 44 1.55 -0.96 -18.13
N ASN A 45 0.72 -1.85 -17.59
CA ASN A 45 -0.73 -1.60 -17.46
C ASN A 45 -1.04 -0.40 -16.55
N ILE A 46 -0.23 -0.18 -15.51
CA ILE A 46 -0.38 0.97 -14.61
C ILE A 46 0.03 2.27 -15.31
N GLU A 47 1.12 2.27 -16.07
CA GLU A 47 1.57 3.44 -16.85
C GLU A 47 0.48 3.90 -17.83
N GLU A 48 -0.13 2.97 -18.57
CA GLU A 48 -1.25 3.27 -19.47
C GLU A 48 -2.46 3.82 -18.72
N CYS A 49 -2.78 3.25 -17.56
CA CYS A 49 -3.90 3.70 -16.74
C CYS A 49 -3.68 5.06 -16.07
N VAL A 50 -2.44 5.51 -15.88
CA VAL A 50 -2.10 6.72 -15.12
C VAL A 50 -1.72 7.90 -16.04
N SER A 51 -1.13 7.63 -17.22
CA SER A 51 -0.53 8.64 -18.11
C SER A 51 -1.45 9.83 -18.45
N GLU A 52 -2.75 9.60 -18.62
CA GLU A 52 -3.72 10.65 -19.01
C GLU A 52 -4.55 11.21 -17.83
N LYS A 53 -4.32 10.76 -16.59
CA LYS A 53 -5.14 11.13 -15.44
C LYS A 53 -4.50 12.25 -14.62
N THR A 54 -5.31 13.20 -14.17
CA THR A 54 -4.87 14.18 -13.18
C THR A 54 -4.56 13.47 -11.85
N SER A 55 -3.66 14.04 -11.04
CA SER A 55 -3.28 13.47 -9.73
C SER A 55 -4.50 13.19 -8.84
N PHE A 56 -5.52 14.07 -8.92
CA PHE A 56 -6.79 13.87 -8.21
C PHE A 56 -7.57 12.66 -8.72
N LYS A 57 -7.58 12.42 -10.03
CA LYS A 57 -8.29 11.28 -10.62
C LYS A 57 -7.61 9.97 -10.26
N VAL A 58 -6.27 9.95 -10.20
CA VAL A 58 -5.49 8.80 -9.71
C VAL A 58 -5.80 8.52 -8.25
N PHE A 59 -5.78 9.54 -7.39
CA PHE A 59 -6.16 9.40 -5.97
C PHE A 59 -7.57 8.83 -5.80
N SER A 60 -8.51 9.28 -6.63
CA SER A 60 -9.90 8.84 -6.60
C SER A 60 -10.09 7.37 -7.02
N LEU A 61 -9.09 6.71 -7.62
CA LEU A 61 -9.13 5.27 -7.89
C LEU A 61 -9.01 4.43 -6.60
N PHE A 62 -8.33 4.97 -5.58
CA PHE A 62 -8.14 4.30 -4.30
C PHE A 62 -9.26 4.64 -3.30
N PHE A 63 -9.77 5.87 -3.36
CA PHE A 63 -10.84 6.34 -2.49
C PHE A 63 -12.14 6.55 -3.28
N CYS A 64 -12.84 5.45 -3.56
CA CYS A 64 -14.18 5.47 -4.13
C CYS A 64 -15.24 5.87 -3.09
N ASP A 65 -16.48 6.14 -3.55
CA ASP A 65 -17.58 6.59 -2.69
C ASP A 65 -17.89 5.61 -1.55
N GLU A 66 -17.82 4.30 -1.81
CA GLU A 66 -17.98 3.26 -0.78
C GLU A 66 -16.94 3.38 0.34
N VAL A 67 -15.67 3.62 0.00
CA VAL A 67 -14.60 3.79 1.00
C VAL A 67 -14.87 5.03 1.87
N TRP A 68 -15.31 6.14 1.27
CA TRP A 68 -15.66 7.34 2.02
C TRP A 68 -16.79 7.09 3.02
N GLU A 69 -17.85 6.41 2.59
CA GLU A 69 -19.00 6.08 3.42
C GLU A 69 -18.62 5.11 4.56
N GLN A 70 -17.78 4.11 4.27
CA GLN A 70 -17.29 3.17 5.28
C GLN A 70 -16.45 3.87 6.35
N ILE A 71 -15.53 4.76 5.96
CA ILE A 71 -14.73 5.52 6.92
C ILE A 71 -15.65 6.32 7.84
N ILE A 72 -16.63 7.05 7.29
CA ILE A 72 -17.59 7.83 8.09
C ILE A 72 -18.34 6.94 9.07
N SER A 73 -18.91 5.83 8.58
CA SER A 73 -19.68 4.89 9.40
C SER A 73 -18.88 4.39 10.60
N PHE A 74 -17.62 4.00 10.39
CA PHE A 74 -16.76 3.55 11.47
C PHE A 74 -16.32 4.68 12.40
N THR A 75 -16.02 5.87 11.88
CA THR A 75 -15.67 7.03 12.71
C THR A 75 -16.83 7.45 13.60
N GLU A 76 -18.05 7.52 13.07
CA GLU A 76 -19.25 7.87 13.85
C GLU A 76 -19.61 6.79 14.87
N LYS A 77 -19.46 5.51 14.49
CA LYS A 77 -19.64 4.39 15.43
C LYS A 77 -18.64 4.50 16.59
N TYR A 78 -17.37 4.72 16.29
CA TYR A 78 -16.34 4.92 17.29
C TYR A 78 -16.67 6.11 18.21
N ALA A 79 -17.03 7.26 17.64
CA ALA A 79 -17.42 8.42 18.44
C ALA A 79 -18.59 8.09 19.39
N ARG A 80 -19.60 7.35 18.91
CA ARG A 80 -20.74 6.91 19.72
C ARG A 80 -20.33 5.99 20.88
N ASP A 81 -19.40 5.08 20.64
CA ASP A 81 -18.88 4.15 21.67
C ASP A 81 -18.10 4.91 22.76
N TYR A 82 -17.57 6.10 22.45
CA TYR A 82 -16.84 6.99 23.37
C TYR A 82 -17.72 8.13 23.91
N ASN A 83 -19.05 7.95 23.95
CA ASN A 83 -20.03 8.93 24.44
C ASN A 83 -20.12 10.25 23.66
N HIS A 84 -19.57 10.31 22.44
CA HIS A 84 -19.73 11.44 21.52
C HIS A 84 -20.91 11.20 20.56
N HIS A 85 -22.12 11.01 21.11
CA HIS A 85 -23.31 10.63 20.33
C HIS A 85 -23.78 11.67 19.30
N LEU A 86 -23.37 12.93 19.46
CA LEU A 86 -23.70 14.03 18.55
C LEU A 86 -22.64 14.25 17.47
N PHE A 87 -21.53 13.49 17.52
CA PHE A 87 -20.51 13.58 16.49
C PHE A 87 -21.07 13.10 15.16
N THR A 88 -20.91 13.94 14.15
CA THR A 88 -21.29 13.63 12.77
C THR A 88 -20.19 14.09 11.83
N LEU A 89 -20.00 13.35 10.75
CA LEU A 89 -18.96 13.61 9.78
C LEU A 89 -19.51 13.49 8.35
N THR A 90 -19.41 14.58 7.59
CA THR A 90 -19.79 14.55 6.17
C THR A 90 -18.62 14.14 5.28
N VAL A 91 -18.92 13.60 4.09
CA VAL A 91 -17.89 13.26 3.08
C VAL A 91 -17.03 14.48 2.72
N ALA A 92 -17.63 15.67 2.65
CA ALA A 92 -16.90 16.90 2.36
C ALA A 92 -15.90 17.27 3.47
N GLU A 93 -16.30 17.12 4.74
CA GLU A 93 -15.43 17.34 5.89
C GLU A 93 -14.31 16.30 5.94
N LEU A 94 -14.63 15.02 5.70
CA LEU A 94 -13.63 13.95 5.65
C LEU A 94 -12.61 14.19 4.52
N LYS A 95 -13.05 14.59 3.32
CA LYS A 95 -12.14 14.94 2.21
C LYS A 95 -11.22 16.11 2.57
N ARG A 96 -11.73 17.13 3.27
CA ARG A 96 -10.91 18.24 3.77
C ARG A 96 -9.92 17.78 4.83
N PHE A 97 -10.34 16.92 5.76
CA PHE A 97 -9.48 16.33 6.78
C PHE A 97 -8.32 15.53 6.16
N ILE A 98 -8.61 14.60 5.25
CA ILE A 98 -7.59 13.84 4.51
C ILE A 98 -6.67 14.77 3.70
N GLY A 99 -7.22 15.80 3.05
CA GLY A 99 -6.42 16.79 2.34
C GLY A 99 -5.44 17.54 3.25
N ILE A 100 -5.86 17.87 4.48
CA ILE A 100 -4.97 18.45 5.49
C ILE A 100 -3.91 17.43 5.91
N LEU A 101 -4.26 16.17 6.17
CA LEU A 101 -3.28 15.13 6.52
C LEU A 101 -2.20 14.99 5.45
N LEU A 102 -2.59 14.92 4.17
CA LEU A 102 -1.66 14.87 3.04
C LEU A 102 -0.73 16.09 3.02
N LEU A 103 -1.27 17.28 3.25
CA LEU A 103 -0.47 18.50 3.33
C LEU A 103 0.51 18.46 4.51
N THR A 104 0.08 18.04 5.69
CA THR A 104 0.95 17.97 6.88
C THR A 104 2.04 16.90 6.76
N GLY A 105 1.81 15.85 5.96
CA GLY A 105 2.84 14.86 5.66
C GLY A 105 3.93 15.39 4.72
N TYR A 106 3.62 16.38 3.89
CA TYR A 106 4.57 17.04 3.00
C TYR A 106 5.25 18.26 3.67
N HIS A 107 4.47 19.09 4.34
CA HIS A 107 4.91 20.30 4.99
C HIS A 107 4.82 20.13 6.50
N SER A 108 5.92 19.75 7.16
CA SER A 108 5.95 19.46 8.59
C SER A 108 6.22 20.70 9.45
N LEU A 109 5.31 21.01 10.38
CA LEU A 109 5.52 21.97 11.45
C LEU A 109 5.79 21.27 12.79
N PRO A 110 6.51 21.92 13.74
CA PRO A 110 6.83 21.32 15.05
C PRO A 110 5.61 20.92 15.90
N ALA A 111 4.45 21.51 15.62
CA ALA A 111 3.20 21.20 16.31
C ALA A 111 2.01 21.40 15.36
N THR A 112 1.04 20.48 15.41
CA THR A 112 -0.17 20.50 14.58
C THR A 112 -0.97 21.81 14.73
N LYS A 113 -1.01 22.37 15.94
CA LYS A 113 -1.72 23.65 16.19
C LYS A 113 -1.14 24.82 15.38
N LEU A 114 0.11 24.73 14.93
CA LEU A 114 0.75 25.79 14.15
C LEU A 114 0.12 25.97 12.76
N TYR A 115 -0.48 24.93 12.16
CA TYR A 115 -1.19 25.08 10.88
C TYR A 115 -2.40 26.02 10.98
N TRP A 116 -2.96 26.19 12.17
CA TRP A 116 -4.06 27.12 12.45
C TRP A 116 -3.63 28.43 13.08
N PHE A 117 -2.32 28.64 13.29
CA PHE A 117 -1.81 29.86 13.86
C PHE A 117 -1.95 31.04 12.89
N LYS A 118 -2.10 32.25 13.44
CA LYS A 118 -2.34 33.48 12.66
C LYS A 118 -1.09 34.34 12.46
N ALA A 119 0.03 33.98 13.08
CA ALA A 119 1.27 34.74 12.91
C ALA A 119 1.74 34.68 11.46
N GLU A 120 2.26 35.80 11.00
CA GLU A 120 2.63 36.05 9.60
C GLU A 120 3.70 35.06 9.08
N ASP A 121 4.60 34.64 9.97
CA ASP A 121 5.71 33.73 9.70
C ASP A 121 5.30 32.25 9.51
N LYS A 122 4.13 31.85 10.06
CA LYS A 122 3.67 30.44 10.10
C LYS A 122 2.25 30.27 9.58
N ASN A 123 1.79 31.22 8.78
CA ASN A 123 0.42 31.25 8.29
C ASN A 123 0.18 30.23 7.16
N VAL A 124 -0.42 29.08 7.49
CA VAL A 124 -0.94 28.13 6.48
C VAL A 124 -2.40 28.46 6.19
N ALA A 125 -2.63 29.52 5.41
CA ALA A 125 -3.96 30.07 5.16
C ALA A 125 -4.95 29.05 4.57
N ILE A 126 -4.46 28.12 3.74
CA ILE A 126 -5.28 27.08 3.13
C ILE A 126 -5.93 26.17 4.18
N VAL A 127 -5.17 25.73 5.20
CA VAL A 127 -5.66 24.85 6.26
C VAL A 127 -6.77 25.54 7.05
N ARG A 128 -6.53 26.78 7.50
CA ARG A 128 -7.52 27.56 8.26
C ARG A 128 -8.81 27.83 7.48
N LYS A 129 -8.71 28.08 6.18
CA LYS A 129 -9.88 28.32 5.31
C LYS A 129 -10.66 27.04 5.05
N CYS A 130 -9.99 25.89 4.98
CA CYS A 130 -10.62 24.61 4.71
C CYS A 130 -11.40 24.07 5.91
N MET A 131 -10.81 24.06 7.10
CA MET A 131 -11.41 23.47 8.31
C MET A 131 -10.93 24.23 9.55
N SER A 132 -11.77 24.37 10.58
CA SER A 132 -11.36 24.95 11.87
C SER A 132 -10.52 23.96 12.69
N SER A 133 -9.61 24.46 13.54
CA SER A 133 -8.82 23.62 14.45
C SER A 133 -9.71 22.73 15.31
N ASN A 134 -10.77 23.28 15.91
CA ASN A 134 -11.68 22.52 16.77
C ASN A 134 -12.37 21.36 16.04
N LYS A 135 -12.78 21.56 14.77
CA LYS A 135 -13.36 20.46 13.96
C LYS A 135 -12.30 19.43 13.61
N PHE A 136 -11.07 19.84 13.27
CA PHE A 136 -9.97 18.92 13.03
C PHE A 136 -9.66 18.08 14.29
N ASP A 137 -9.53 18.74 15.44
CA ASP A 137 -9.28 18.10 16.74
C ASP A 137 -10.45 17.20 17.19
N SER A 138 -11.68 17.45 16.72
CA SER A 138 -12.81 16.55 16.99
C SER A 138 -12.79 15.25 16.18
N ILE A 139 -12.03 15.21 15.08
CA ILE A 139 -11.90 14.04 14.20
C ILE A 139 -10.64 13.23 14.56
N ASN A 140 -9.57 13.90 15.02
CA ASN A 140 -8.23 13.34 15.26
C ASN A 140 -8.04 12.82 16.69
#